data_AF-A0A0F3QJ18-F1
#
_entry.id   AF-A0A0F3QJ18-F1
#
_cell.length_a   1.000
_cell.length_b   1.000
_cell.length_c   1.000
_cell.angle_alpha   90.00
_cell.angle_beta   90.00
_cell.angle_gamma   90.00
#
_symmetry.space_group_name_H-M   'P 1'
#
loop_
_entity.id
_entity.type
_entity.pdbx_description
1 polymer ?
#
loop_
_entity_poly.entity_id
_entity_poly.type
_entity_poly.pdbx_seq_one_letter_code
_entity_poly.pdbx_strand_id
1 'polypeptide(L)'
;MGEQLAQIVKLKNMMLLVTNGPRTGQYDPKAVPDKVKLPVHEKNSDIDLVSKAFLKGVKSILDNEAEEKVKFENFVFGKPSVFKGYLGAAIENEKSIVVIGGESSSQITQALDLVPGRLYIKKNTAMNDVHEKQVNKILETNKGAKLLNDNEVDLIINVITDEAYSDAEIVAKEFEEENHFFNEEECLYEVIGYTLELGTV
;
A
#
# COMPACT_ATOMS: atom_id res chain seq x y z
N MET A 1 3.24 -7.37 12.52
CA MET A 1 3.73 -7.19 11.14
C MET A 1 5.26 -7.31 11.03
N GLY A 2 6.06 -6.52 11.77
CA GLY A 2 7.53 -6.61 11.68
C GLY A 2 8.10 -8.01 11.90
N GLU A 3 7.69 -8.69 12.97
CA GLU A 3 8.09 -10.07 13.26
C GLU A 3 7.69 -11.04 12.15
N GLN A 4 6.46 -10.93 11.64
CA GLN A 4 5.94 -11.78 10.57
C GLN A 4 6.77 -11.66 9.29
N LEU A 5 7.03 -10.42 8.82
CA LEU A 5 7.84 -10.21 7.61
C LEU A 5 9.29 -10.67 7.82
N ALA A 6 9.83 -10.50 9.01
CA ALA A 6 11.15 -10.98 9.37
C ALA A 6 11.25 -12.52 9.37
N GLN A 7 10.20 -13.23 9.78
CA GLN A 7 10.13 -14.69 9.66
C GLN A 7 10.17 -15.14 8.20
N ILE A 8 9.43 -14.47 7.32
CA ILE A 8 9.45 -14.74 5.87
C ILE A 8 10.86 -14.53 5.30
N VAL A 9 11.48 -13.39 5.62
CA VAL A 9 12.86 -13.06 5.21
C VAL A 9 13.84 -14.14 5.64
N LYS A 10 13.73 -14.60 6.90
CA LYS A 10 14.59 -15.66 7.44
C LYS A 10 14.40 -16.99 6.72
N LEU A 11 13.15 -17.42 6.54
CA LEU A 11 12.81 -18.73 6.00
C LEU A 11 13.03 -18.84 4.49
N LYS A 12 12.78 -17.76 3.74
CA LYS A 12 12.94 -17.71 2.29
C LYS A 12 14.28 -17.09 1.85
N ASN A 13 15.14 -16.71 2.81
CA ASN A 13 16.41 -16.02 2.60
C ASN A 13 16.29 -14.81 1.67
N MET A 14 15.37 -13.90 1.99
CA MET A 14 15.08 -12.69 1.21
C MET A 14 15.71 -11.45 1.83
N MET A 15 15.68 -10.34 1.09
CA MET A 15 15.94 -9.00 1.60
C MET A 15 14.61 -8.27 1.81
N LEU A 16 14.51 -7.50 2.89
CA LEU A 16 13.36 -6.70 3.25
C LEU A 16 13.62 -5.23 2.94
N LEU A 17 12.94 -4.71 1.92
CA LEU A 17 12.93 -3.28 1.58
C LEU A 17 11.67 -2.64 2.16
N VAL A 18 11.83 -1.64 3.02
CA VAL A 18 10.72 -1.06 3.79
C VAL A 18 10.76 0.46 3.69
N THR A 19 9.63 1.04 3.37
CA THR A 19 9.41 2.47 3.54
C THR A 19 8.04 2.69 4.19
N ASN A 20 7.95 3.68 5.06
CA ASN A 20 6.67 4.14 5.60
C ASN A 20 6.03 5.16 4.64
N GLY A 21 4.71 5.27 4.68
CA GLY A 21 3.96 6.27 3.92
C GLY A 21 3.80 7.60 4.69
N PRO A 22 3.38 8.67 4.00
CA PRO A 22 3.00 9.91 4.65
C PRO A 22 1.83 9.66 5.62
N ARG A 23 2.01 10.02 6.89
CA ARG A 23 0.88 10.05 7.85
C ARG A 23 0.23 11.41 7.85
N THR A 24 -0.55 11.69 6.81
CA THR A 24 -1.37 12.89 6.73
C THR A 24 -2.49 12.82 7.77
N GLY A 25 -2.66 13.87 8.57
CA GLY A 25 -3.80 13.99 9.50
C GLY A 25 -3.51 13.69 10.97
N GLN A 26 -2.25 13.46 11.37
CA GLN A 26 -1.88 13.43 12.79
C GLN A 26 -1.90 14.85 13.37
N TYR A 27 -3.04 15.21 13.92
CA TYR A 27 -3.24 16.39 14.74
C TYR A 27 -3.29 15.95 16.21
N ASP A 28 -2.67 16.70 17.13
CA ASP A 28 -2.88 16.46 18.56
C ASP A 28 -4.36 16.74 18.89
N PRO A 29 -5.19 15.73 19.21
CA PRO A 29 -6.60 15.94 19.49
C PRO A 29 -6.84 16.71 20.79
N LYS A 30 -5.80 16.92 21.61
CA LYS A 30 -5.84 17.67 22.86
C LYS A 30 -5.42 19.13 22.71
N ALA A 31 -4.87 19.51 21.54
CA ALA A 31 -4.49 20.89 21.28
C ALA A 31 -5.68 21.68 20.71
N VAL A 32 -6.23 22.59 21.52
CA VAL A 32 -7.24 23.60 21.16
C VAL A 32 -6.60 24.97 21.47
N PRO A 33 -6.70 26.00 20.60
CA PRO A 33 -7.62 26.15 19.48
C PRO A 33 -7.08 25.70 18.10
N ASP A 34 -5.78 25.49 17.99
CA ASP A 34 -5.15 25.03 16.75
C ASP A 34 -4.75 23.57 16.89
N LYS A 35 -5.35 22.72 16.04
CA LYS A 35 -4.93 21.34 15.85
C LYS A 35 -3.45 21.34 15.48
N VAL A 36 -2.57 21.15 16.47
CA VAL A 36 -1.12 21.16 16.22
C VAL A 36 -0.80 19.96 15.35
N LYS A 37 -0.34 20.24 14.13
CA LYS A 37 0.19 19.21 13.23
C LYS A 37 1.35 18.54 13.94
N LEU A 38 1.26 17.23 14.17
CA LEU A 38 2.38 16.48 14.73
C LEU A 38 3.53 16.52 13.70
N PRO A 39 4.77 16.85 14.14
CA PRO A 39 5.93 16.97 13.25
C PRO A 39 6.45 15.58 12.86
N VAL A 40 5.63 14.82 12.14
CA VAL A 40 5.97 13.48 11.63
C VAL A 40 6.46 13.62 10.19
N HIS A 41 7.59 12.98 9.87
CA HIS A 41 8.22 12.98 8.54
C HIS A 41 8.82 14.34 8.13
N GLU A 42 9.24 15.19 9.07
CA GLU A 42 10.04 16.37 8.75
C GLU A 42 11.49 15.98 8.46
N LYS A 43 12.26 16.87 7.81
CA LYS A 43 13.63 16.60 7.35
C LYS A 43 14.57 16.07 8.45
N ASN A 44 14.29 16.42 9.72
CA ASN A 44 15.03 16.01 10.90
C ASN A 44 14.14 15.36 11.97
N SER A 45 12.93 14.93 11.64
CA SER A 45 12.07 14.27 12.64
C SER A 45 12.59 12.86 12.92
N ASP A 46 12.53 12.47 14.18
CA ASP A 46 12.71 11.08 14.58
C ASP A 46 11.79 10.14 13.80
N ILE A 47 12.25 8.89 13.61
CA ILE A 47 11.39 7.82 13.11
C ILE A 47 10.16 7.71 14.02
N ASP A 48 8.98 7.63 13.41
CA ASP A 48 7.71 7.57 14.12
C ASP A 48 7.57 6.29 14.96
N LEU A 49 6.68 6.32 15.97
CA LEU A 49 6.53 5.22 16.92
C LEU A 49 6.12 3.88 16.29
N VAL A 50 5.32 3.90 15.22
CA VAL A 50 4.86 2.69 14.55
C VAL A 50 6.00 2.09 13.71
N SER A 51 6.78 2.92 13.03
CA SER A 51 7.99 2.48 12.33
C SER A 51 9.03 1.93 13.30
N LYS A 52 9.21 2.58 14.47
CA LYS A 52 10.05 2.05 15.57
C LYS A 52 9.56 0.69 16.06
N ALA A 53 8.25 0.53 16.30
CA ALA A 53 7.66 -0.74 16.73
C ALA A 53 7.82 -1.84 15.67
N PHE A 54 7.64 -1.49 14.39
CA PHE A 54 7.88 -2.39 13.26
C PHE A 54 9.33 -2.88 13.24
N LEU A 55 10.30 -1.95 13.26
CA LEU A 55 11.74 -2.29 13.23
C LEU A 55 12.17 -3.09 14.46
N LYS A 56 11.59 -2.80 15.64
CA LYS A 56 11.81 -3.61 16.85
C LYS A 56 11.37 -5.06 16.65
N GLY A 57 10.20 -5.28 16.05
CA GLY A 57 9.71 -6.62 15.73
C GLY A 57 10.54 -7.32 14.64
N VAL A 58 11.08 -6.58 13.68
CA VAL A 58 12.01 -7.18 12.70
C VAL A 58 13.30 -7.65 13.39
N LYS A 59 13.86 -6.81 14.26
CA LYS A 59 15.09 -7.10 15.00
C LYS A 59 14.93 -8.27 15.97
N SER A 60 13.76 -8.48 16.58
CA SER A 60 13.56 -9.61 17.50
C SER A 60 13.66 -10.98 16.81
N ILE A 61 13.52 -11.06 15.48
CA ILE A 61 13.57 -12.31 14.71
C ILE A 61 14.89 -12.51 13.96
N LEU A 62 15.42 -11.44 13.36
CA LEU A 62 16.67 -11.48 12.57
C LEU A 62 17.92 -11.22 13.41
N ASP A 63 17.78 -10.62 14.59
CA ASP A 63 18.88 -10.24 15.48
C ASP A 63 19.99 -9.49 14.71
N ASN A 64 21.21 -10.04 14.68
CA ASN A 64 22.35 -9.43 13.98
C ASN A 64 22.20 -9.45 12.45
N GLU A 65 21.41 -10.37 11.87
CA GLU A 65 21.17 -10.40 10.41
C GLU A 65 20.33 -9.20 9.93
N ALA A 66 19.67 -8.48 10.84
CA ALA A 66 18.78 -7.38 10.49
C ALA A 66 19.51 -6.25 9.71
N GLU A 67 20.76 -5.97 10.04
CA GLU A 67 21.54 -4.89 9.40
C GLU A 67 21.87 -5.20 7.93
N GLU A 68 22.02 -6.48 7.61
CA GLU A 68 22.33 -6.96 6.26
C GLU A 68 21.06 -7.19 5.43
N LYS A 69 20.02 -7.74 6.06
CA LYS A 69 18.79 -8.17 5.38
C LYS A 69 17.68 -7.13 5.32
N VAL A 70 17.80 -6.00 6.01
CA VAL A 70 16.74 -5.00 6.09
C VAL A 70 17.27 -3.64 5.65
N LYS A 71 16.59 -3.04 4.67
CA LYS A 71 16.77 -1.64 4.28
C LYS A 71 15.48 -0.90 4.59
N PHE A 72 15.54 0.01 5.55
CA PHE A 72 14.43 0.88 5.93
C PHE A 72 14.74 2.32 5.55
N GLU A 73 13.82 2.93 4.81
CA GLU A 73 13.92 4.32 4.39
C GLU A 73 12.70 5.09 4.88
N ASN A 74 12.94 6.06 5.76
CA ASN A 74 11.90 6.90 6.32
C ASN A 74 11.39 7.88 5.25
N PHE A 75 10.08 7.95 5.06
CA PHE A 75 9.45 8.99 4.29
C PHE A 75 9.68 10.35 4.96
N VAL A 76 10.00 11.35 4.14
CA VAL A 76 10.25 12.72 4.54
C VAL A 76 9.49 13.65 3.60
N PHE A 77 8.67 14.55 4.15
CA PHE A 77 7.94 15.55 3.39
C PHE A 77 8.90 16.41 2.55
N GLY A 78 8.51 16.67 1.30
CA GLY A 78 9.32 17.44 0.35
C GLY A 78 10.48 16.65 -0.28
N LYS A 79 10.63 15.36 0.03
CA LYS A 79 11.54 14.46 -0.70
C LYS A 79 10.74 13.40 -1.46
N PRO A 80 11.20 12.98 -2.66
CA PRO A 80 10.61 11.84 -3.35
C PRO A 80 10.60 10.60 -2.45
N SER A 81 9.46 9.91 -2.40
CA SER A 81 9.36 8.62 -1.70
C SER A 81 10.16 7.55 -2.45
N VAL A 82 10.85 6.69 -1.70
CA VAL A 82 11.56 5.53 -2.26
C VAL A 82 10.62 4.40 -2.67
N PHE A 83 9.31 4.49 -2.36
CA PHE A 83 8.31 3.47 -2.70
C PHE A 83 8.36 3.07 -4.17
N LYS A 84 8.43 4.05 -5.08
CA LYS A 84 8.53 3.78 -6.53
C LYS A 84 9.81 3.02 -6.89
N GLY A 85 10.92 3.32 -6.24
CA GLY A 85 12.19 2.60 -6.43
C GLY A 85 12.11 1.15 -5.94
N TYR A 86 11.48 0.90 -4.79
CA TYR A 86 11.26 -0.45 -4.28
C TYR A 86 10.27 -1.25 -5.13
N LEU A 87 9.22 -0.61 -5.65
CA LEU A 87 8.31 -1.24 -6.59
C LEU A 87 9.04 -1.58 -7.90
N GLY A 88 9.92 -0.69 -8.39
CA GLY A 88 10.83 -0.98 -9.50
C GLY A 88 11.69 -2.21 -9.26
N ALA A 89 12.30 -2.34 -8.08
CA ALA A 89 13.07 -3.55 -7.74
C ALA A 89 12.20 -4.82 -7.71
N ALA A 90 10.94 -4.72 -7.30
CA ALA A 90 10.00 -5.83 -7.33
C ALA A 90 9.57 -6.20 -8.76
N ILE A 91 9.47 -5.24 -9.68
CA ILE A 91 9.23 -5.50 -11.11
C ILE A 91 10.38 -6.31 -11.70
N GLU A 92 11.62 -5.86 -11.48
CA GLU A 92 12.83 -6.50 -12.03
C GLU A 92 13.12 -7.89 -11.44
N ASN A 93 12.59 -8.20 -10.25
CA ASN A 93 12.76 -9.49 -9.61
C ASN A 93 11.41 -10.17 -9.37
N GLU A 94 11.05 -11.09 -10.27
CA GLU A 94 9.79 -11.87 -10.24
C GLU A 94 9.60 -12.69 -8.96
N LYS A 95 10.67 -12.97 -8.21
CA LYS A 95 10.61 -13.68 -6.91
C LYS A 95 10.25 -12.74 -5.75
N SER A 96 10.17 -11.44 -6.01
CA SER A 96 9.77 -10.46 -5.01
C SER A 96 8.27 -10.52 -4.79
N ILE A 97 7.90 -10.35 -3.53
CA ILE A 97 6.54 -10.07 -3.09
C ILE A 97 6.46 -8.62 -2.64
N VAL A 98 5.30 -8.00 -2.80
CA VAL A 98 5.04 -6.64 -2.35
C VAL A 98 3.98 -6.68 -1.28
N VAL A 99 4.23 -6.04 -0.13
CA VAL A 99 3.28 -5.97 0.99
C VAL A 99 2.88 -4.53 1.23
N ILE A 100 1.59 -4.23 1.19
CA ILE A 100 1.04 -2.87 1.32
C ILE A 100 -0.08 -2.86 2.38
N GLY A 101 -0.14 -1.80 3.18
CA GLY A 101 -1.25 -1.59 4.12
C GLY A 101 -2.57 -1.33 3.40
N GLY A 102 -3.65 -1.94 3.88
CA GLY A 102 -4.98 -1.86 3.27
C GLY A 102 -5.59 -0.45 3.23
N GLU A 103 -5.07 0.49 4.00
CA GLU A 103 -5.44 1.90 4.00
C GLU A 103 -4.84 2.69 2.83
N SER A 104 -3.86 2.14 2.13
CA SER A 104 -3.09 2.85 1.11
C SER A 104 -3.60 2.57 -0.30
N SER A 105 -4.83 3.03 -0.59
CA SER A 105 -5.53 2.80 -1.86
C SER A 105 -4.65 3.05 -3.09
N SER A 106 -3.93 4.18 -3.13
CA SER A 106 -3.10 4.56 -4.28
C SER A 106 -1.87 3.67 -4.49
N GLN A 107 -1.28 3.15 -3.41
CA GLN A 107 -0.15 2.24 -3.51
C GLN A 107 -0.61 0.83 -3.89
N ILE A 108 -1.78 0.41 -3.41
CA ILE A 108 -2.41 -0.85 -3.81
C ILE A 108 -2.68 -0.87 -5.31
N THR A 109 -3.34 0.17 -5.84
CA THR A 109 -3.59 0.32 -7.29
C THR A 109 -2.30 0.23 -8.10
N GLN A 110 -1.29 1.03 -7.75
CA GLN A 110 0.01 1.01 -8.45
C GLN A 110 0.66 -0.38 -8.44
N ALA A 111 0.58 -1.12 -7.33
CA ALA A 111 1.17 -2.43 -7.24
C ALA A 111 0.36 -3.51 -7.97
N LEU A 112 -0.97 -3.40 -8.01
CA LEU A 112 -1.82 -4.29 -8.81
C LEU A 112 -1.46 -4.22 -10.29
N ASP A 113 -1.27 -3.01 -10.81
CA ASP A 113 -0.95 -2.78 -12.23
C ASP A 113 0.46 -3.28 -12.58
N LEU A 114 1.43 -3.11 -11.67
CA LEU A 114 2.85 -3.32 -11.96
C LEU A 114 3.37 -4.70 -11.57
N VAL A 115 2.80 -5.34 -10.55
CA VAL A 115 3.25 -6.64 -10.03
C VAL A 115 2.06 -7.58 -9.74
N PRO A 116 1.18 -7.84 -10.73
CA PRO A 116 0.03 -8.69 -10.55
C PRO A 116 0.44 -10.10 -10.08
N GLY A 117 -0.37 -10.68 -9.18
CA GLY A 117 -0.11 -12.00 -8.57
C GLY A 117 0.87 -11.98 -7.39
N ARG A 118 1.57 -10.87 -7.17
CA ARG A 118 2.66 -10.74 -6.17
C ARG A 118 2.39 -9.69 -5.09
N LEU A 119 1.19 -9.11 -5.10
CA LEU A 119 0.75 -8.15 -4.08
C LEU A 119 0.06 -8.86 -2.91
N TYR A 120 0.49 -8.50 -1.70
CA TYR A 120 -0.14 -8.88 -0.45
C TYR A 120 -0.64 -7.63 0.28
N ILE A 121 -1.92 -7.63 0.64
CA ILE A 121 -2.58 -6.52 1.34
C ILE A 121 -2.68 -6.87 2.82
N LYS A 122 -2.17 -5.99 3.69
CA LYS A 122 -2.31 -6.12 5.15
C LYS A 122 -3.40 -5.20 5.68
N LYS A 123 -4.54 -5.78 6.06
CA LYS A 123 -5.59 -5.04 6.77
C LYS A 123 -5.07 -4.50 8.11
N ASN A 124 -5.53 -3.32 8.50
CA ASN A 124 -5.16 -2.69 9.75
C ASN A 124 -6.24 -1.70 10.23
N THR A 125 -6.10 -1.23 11.46
CA THR A 125 -7.08 -0.36 12.12
C THR A 125 -7.16 1.06 11.57
N ALA A 126 -6.28 1.45 10.64
CA ALA A 126 -6.36 2.75 9.97
C ALA A 126 -7.28 2.71 8.73
N MET A 127 -7.79 1.54 8.37
CA MET A 127 -8.78 1.39 7.31
C MET A 127 -10.14 1.98 7.74
N ASN A 128 -10.80 2.68 6.82
CA ASN A 128 -12.19 3.09 6.96
C ASN A 128 -13.08 2.20 6.08
N ASP A 129 -14.38 2.43 6.10
CA ASP A 129 -15.35 1.63 5.32
C ASP A 129 -15.05 1.62 3.82
N VAL A 130 -14.50 2.70 3.27
CA VAL A 130 -14.12 2.79 1.86
C VAL A 130 -12.89 1.93 1.57
N HIS A 131 -11.86 1.99 2.42
CA HIS A 131 -10.68 1.13 2.31
C HIS A 131 -11.06 -0.35 2.40
N GLU A 132 -11.96 -0.71 3.33
CA GLU A 132 -12.44 -2.07 3.49
C GLU A 132 -13.21 -2.56 2.25
N LYS A 133 -14.13 -1.75 1.73
CA LYS A 133 -14.87 -2.06 0.49
C LYS A 133 -13.91 -2.27 -0.69
N GLN A 134 -12.95 -1.36 -0.90
CA GLN A 134 -11.98 -1.48 -1.97
C GLN A 134 -11.18 -2.78 -1.86
N VAL A 135 -10.62 -3.07 -0.67
CA VAL A 135 -9.81 -4.28 -0.46
C VAL A 135 -10.65 -5.54 -0.69
N ASN A 136 -11.87 -5.61 -0.17
CA ASN A 136 -12.74 -6.78 -0.37
C ASN A 136 -13.01 -7.01 -1.86
N LYS A 137 -13.33 -5.95 -2.61
CA LYS A 137 -13.60 -6.05 -4.04
C LYS A 137 -12.38 -6.46 -4.86
N ILE A 138 -11.19 -5.96 -4.53
CA ILE A 138 -9.92 -6.41 -5.15
C ILE A 138 -9.72 -7.91 -4.96
N LEU A 139 -10.04 -8.43 -3.77
CA LEU A 139 -9.89 -9.85 -3.45
C LEU A 139 -10.94 -10.72 -4.15
N GLU A 140 -12.18 -10.24 -4.27
CA GLU A 140 -13.28 -10.94 -4.97
C GLU A 140 -13.05 -11.04 -6.48
N THR A 141 -12.51 -9.97 -7.08
CA THR A 141 -12.24 -9.91 -8.54
C THR A 141 -10.98 -10.66 -8.97
N ASN A 142 -10.30 -11.35 -8.03
CA ASN A 142 -9.15 -12.22 -8.29
C ASN A 142 -7.97 -11.54 -9.01
N LYS A 143 -7.80 -10.22 -8.82
CA LYS A 143 -6.79 -9.34 -9.47
C LYS A 143 -5.32 -9.61 -9.11
N GLY A 144 -4.99 -10.81 -8.63
CA GLY A 144 -3.61 -11.14 -8.27
C GLY A 144 -3.10 -10.47 -6.99
N ALA A 145 -4.01 -10.00 -6.12
CA ALA A 145 -3.68 -9.64 -4.75
C ALA A 145 -4.21 -10.69 -3.76
N LYS A 146 -3.51 -10.85 -2.64
CA LYS A 146 -3.89 -11.76 -1.55
C LYS A 146 -3.89 -11.01 -0.23
N LEU A 147 -4.65 -11.48 0.76
CA LEU A 147 -4.52 -10.96 2.12
C LEU A 147 -3.27 -11.51 2.79
N LEU A 148 -2.53 -10.66 3.49
CA LEU A 148 -1.47 -11.10 4.40
C LEU A 148 -2.11 -11.48 5.74
N ASN A 149 -2.48 -12.75 5.86
CA ASN A 149 -3.05 -13.32 7.08
C ASN A 149 -1.98 -13.46 8.17
N ASP A 150 -2.36 -13.35 9.46
CA ASP A 150 -1.41 -13.36 10.58
C ASP A 150 -0.61 -14.66 10.74
N ASN A 151 -1.08 -15.76 10.14
CA ASN A 151 -0.47 -17.10 10.24
C ASN A 151 0.19 -17.59 8.95
N GLU A 152 0.12 -16.83 7.85
CA GLU A 152 0.71 -17.25 6.58
C GLU A 152 2.20 -16.95 6.54
N VAL A 153 2.99 -18.02 6.67
CA VAL A 153 4.43 -18.04 6.42
C VAL A 153 4.74 -18.58 5.01
N ASP A 154 3.76 -19.24 4.39
CA ASP A 154 3.82 -19.74 3.01
C ASP A 154 3.23 -18.73 2.03
N LEU A 155 4.00 -17.68 1.75
CA LEU A 155 3.72 -16.83 0.60
C LEU A 155 4.17 -17.57 -0.66
N ILE A 156 3.23 -18.32 -1.26
CA ILE A 156 3.43 -19.02 -2.54
C ILE A 156 3.27 -17.99 -3.67
N ILE A 157 4.37 -17.78 -4.40
CA ILE A 157 4.43 -16.99 -5.64
C ILE A 157 3.69 -17.79 -6.71
N ASN A 158 2.40 -17.52 -6.88
CA ASN A 158 1.66 -17.96 -8.05
C ASN A 158 1.65 -16.78 -9.03
N VAL A 159 2.49 -16.86 -10.07
CA VAL A 159 2.46 -15.91 -11.18
C VAL A 159 1.16 -16.18 -11.95
N ILE A 160 0.16 -15.31 -11.77
CA ILE A 160 -1.05 -15.33 -12.60
C ILE A 160 -0.75 -14.48 -13.83
N THR A 161 -0.91 -15.06 -15.02
CA THR A 161 -0.55 -14.49 -16.33
C THR A 161 -1.76 -14.06 -17.17
N ASP A 162 -2.91 -13.81 -16.53
CA ASP A 162 -4.09 -13.33 -17.26
C ASP A 162 -4.33 -11.85 -16.98
N GLU A 163 -4.64 -11.13 -18.07
CA GLU A 163 -4.78 -9.68 -18.18
C GLU A 163 -5.58 -9.09 -17.02
N ALA A 164 -4.89 -8.30 -16.18
CA ALA A 164 -5.52 -7.55 -15.12
C ALA A 164 -6.19 -6.30 -15.72
N TYR A 165 -7.51 -6.18 -15.54
CA TYR A 165 -8.21 -4.92 -15.81
C TYR A 165 -7.68 -3.84 -14.86
N SER A 166 -7.45 -2.63 -15.36
CA SER A 166 -7.11 -1.46 -14.55
C SER A 166 -8.23 -1.13 -13.55
N ASP A 167 -7.92 -0.34 -12.52
CA ASP A 167 -8.93 0.13 -11.57
C ASP A 167 -9.98 1.04 -12.25
N ALA A 168 -9.60 1.75 -13.32
CA ALA A 168 -10.52 2.53 -14.13
C ALA A 168 -11.56 1.64 -14.84
N GLU A 169 -11.15 0.47 -15.34
CA GLU A 169 -12.06 -0.48 -16.00
C GLU A 169 -13.03 -1.15 -15.03
N ILE A 170 -12.61 -1.37 -13.77
CA ILE A 170 -13.51 -1.85 -12.72
C ILE A 170 -14.58 -0.82 -12.35
N VAL A 171 -14.19 0.45 -12.20
CA VAL A 171 -15.13 1.53 -11.87
C VAL A 171 -16.07 1.81 -13.05
N ALA A 172 -15.56 1.72 -14.29
CA ALA A 172 -16.37 1.85 -15.49
C ALA A 172 -17.41 0.73 -15.62
N LYS A 173 -17.02 -0.54 -15.40
CA LYS A 173 -17.96 -1.67 -15.41
C LYS A 173 -19.04 -1.57 -14.35
N GLU A 174 -18.71 -1.16 -13.13
CA GLU A 174 -19.73 -0.97 -12.09
C GLU A 174 -20.69 0.17 -12.42
N PHE A 175 -20.21 1.24 -13.04
CA PHE A 175 -21.08 2.32 -13.47
C PHE A 175 -22.07 1.83 -14.54
N GLU A 176 -21.66 0.92 -15.43
CA GLU A 176 -22.52 0.28 -16.42
C GLU A 176 -23.50 -0.74 -15.81
N GLU A 177 -23.05 -1.53 -14.83
CA GLU A 177 -23.85 -2.61 -14.21
C GLU A 177 -24.87 -2.10 -13.17
N GLU A 178 -24.53 -1.08 -12.36
CA GLU A 178 -25.47 -0.49 -11.39
C GLU A 178 -26.46 0.48 -12.03
N ASN A 179 -26.15 1.02 -13.21
CA ASN A 179 -27.04 1.93 -13.95
C ASN A 179 -27.65 1.25 -15.19
N HIS A 180 -28.52 0.27 -14.97
CA HIS A 180 -29.50 -0.23 -15.96
C HIS A 180 -30.57 0.84 -16.33
N PHE A 181 -30.14 2.06 -16.66
CA PHE A 181 -30.98 3.20 -16.99
C PHE A 181 -30.35 4.09 -18.07
N PHE A 182 -29.77 3.52 -19.12
CA PHE A 182 -29.37 4.31 -20.27
C PHE A 182 -29.81 3.64 -21.56
N ASN A 183 -31.08 3.89 -21.91
CA ASN A 183 -31.50 3.87 -23.31
C ASN A 183 -30.63 4.88 -24.07
N GLU A 184 -30.18 4.49 -25.26
CA GLU A 184 -29.19 5.17 -26.11
C GLU A 184 -29.55 6.59 -26.59
N GLU A 185 -30.55 7.27 -26.03
CA GLU A 185 -31.04 8.56 -26.55
C GLU A 185 -30.83 9.80 -25.67
N GLU A 186 -30.34 9.69 -24.43
CA GLU A 186 -30.06 10.89 -23.61
C GLU A 186 -28.66 10.84 -22.97
N CYS A 187 -27.66 11.12 -23.79
CA CYS A 187 -26.33 11.48 -23.32
C CYS A 187 -26.33 12.96 -22.91
N LEU A 188 -26.11 13.27 -21.63
CA LEU A 188 -25.44 14.51 -21.17
C LEU A 188 -25.30 14.55 -19.64
N TYR A 189 -24.48 13.68 -19.06
CA TYR A 189 -23.70 14.03 -17.85
C TYR A 189 -22.35 13.33 -17.91
N GLU A 190 -21.33 14.04 -18.42
CA GLU A 190 -19.93 13.68 -18.19
C GLU A 190 -19.67 13.76 -16.68
N VAL A 191 -19.44 12.63 -16.01
CA VAL A 191 -18.80 12.64 -14.70
C VAL A 191 -17.32 12.92 -14.92
N ILE A 192 -16.97 14.21 -14.97
CA ILE A 192 -15.57 14.64 -14.95
C ILE A 192 -15.09 14.57 -13.50
N GLY A 193 -14.51 13.45 -13.10
CA GLY A 193 -13.64 13.39 -11.92
C GLY A 193 -12.30 14.03 -12.24
N TYR A 194 -12.13 15.32 -11.99
CA TYR A 194 -10.84 16.00 -12.11
C TYR A 194 -10.17 16.14 -10.74
N THR A 195 -8.89 15.77 -10.66
CA THR A 195 -8.01 16.20 -9.57
C THR A 195 -7.11 17.31 -10.13
N LEU A 196 -7.32 18.54 -9.67
CA LEU A 196 -6.36 19.63 -9.90
C LEU A 196 -5.12 19.36 -9.05
N GLU A 197 -4.08 18.79 -9.65
CA GLU A 197 -2.74 18.88 -9.07
C GLU A 197 -2.30 20.35 -9.18
N LEU A 198 -2.45 21.10 -8.10
CA LEU A 198 -1.81 22.41 -7.96
C LEU A 198 -0.30 22.18 -7.86
N GLY A 199 0.36 22.12 -9.01
CA GLY A 199 1.80 22.26 -9.11
C GLY A 199 2.20 23.65 -8.64
N THR A 200 2.90 23.74 -7.52
CA THR A 200 3.65 24.96 -7.17
C THR A 200 4.98 24.93 -7.90
N VAL A 201 5.14 25.93 -8.77
CA VAL A 201 6.38 26.33 -9.46
C VAL A 201 7.49 26.63 -8.47
#